data_AF-N2BDZ6-F1
#
_entry.id   AF-N2BDZ6-F1
#
_cell.length_a   1.000
_cell.length_b   1.000
_cell.length_c   1.000
_cell.angle_alpha   90.00
_cell.angle_beta   90.00
_cell.angle_gamma   90.00
#
_symmetry.space_group_name_H-M   'P 1'
#
loop_
_entity.id
_entity.type
_entity.pdbx_description
1 polymer ?
#
loop_
_entity_poly.entity_id
_entity_poly.type
_entity_poly.pdbx_seq_one_letter_code
_entity_poly.pdbx_strand_id
1 'polypeptide(L)'
;MRLYDFLEDSFCWGSFITIENAPFYAAIESVCCVYEFAFYGLGFTQSHFDVRKENKSVVAFHQKFGASIVAEDTQNYYFHFTRQEYEKTKQKYLKFMPLDIDCFIESLKIQ
;
A
#
# COMPACT_ATOMS: atom_id res chain seq x y z
N MET A 1 9.75 6.23 0.62
CA MET A 1 9.08 5.00 0.16
C MET A 1 9.48 4.72 -1.29
N ARG A 2 9.50 3.45 -1.72
CA ARG A 2 9.85 3.03 -3.09
C ARG A 2 8.95 1.89 -3.55
N LEU A 3 8.62 1.85 -4.84
CA LEU A 3 8.07 0.68 -5.53
C LEU A 3 9.22 -0.07 -6.20
N TYR A 4 9.23 -1.40 -6.13
CA TYR A 4 10.26 -2.27 -6.71
C TYR A 4 9.71 -3.69 -6.90
N ASP A 5 10.53 -4.60 -7.42
CA ASP A 5 10.16 -6.01 -7.65
C ASP A 5 8.84 -6.14 -8.41
N PHE A 6 8.80 -5.63 -9.65
CA PHE A 6 7.61 -5.69 -10.49
C PHE A 6 7.51 -7.09 -11.13
N LEU A 7 6.39 -7.77 -10.88
CA LEU A 7 6.12 -9.13 -11.33
C LEU A 7 4.77 -9.16 -12.05
N GLU A 8 4.77 -9.20 -13.38
CA GLU A 8 3.56 -9.21 -14.20
C GLU A 8 2.52 -8.15 -13.77
N ASP A 9 1.48 -8.55 -13.04
CA ASP A 9 0.39 -7.71 -12.54
C ASP A 9 0.53 -7.34 -11.05
N SER A 10 1.69 -7.61 -10.46
CA SER A 10 2.02 -7.40 -9.05
C SER A 10 3.22 -6.47 -8.85
N PHE A 11 3.20 -5.71 -7.75
CA PHE A 11 4.33 -4.87 -7.35
C PHE A 11 4.66 -5.00 -5.86
N CYS A 12 5.93 -4.84 -5.53
CA CYS A 12 6.37 -4.63 -4.16
C CYS A 12 6.57 -3.15 -3.86
N TRP A 13 6.40 -2.80 -2.60
CA TRP A 13 6.75 -1.48 -2.10
C TRP A 13 7.26 -1.59 -0.68
N GLY A 14 8.08 -0.61 -0.31
CA GLY A 14 8.72 -0.62 1.00
C GLY A 14 9.66 0.55 1.17
N SER A 15 10.66 0.37 2.03
CA SER A 15 11.53 1.47 2.48
C SER A 15 10.68 2.64 2.99
N PHE A 16 9.66 2.30 3.78
CA PHE A 16 8.70 3.22 4.34
C PHE A 16 9.13 3.58 5.76
N ILE A 17 9.48 4.86 5.95
CA ILE A 17 9.94 5.41 7.20
C ILE A 17 9.14 6.70 7.42
N THR A 18 8.57 6.84 8.60
CA THR A 18 7.91 8.07 9.05
C THR A 18 8.84 8.80 10.02
N ILE A 19 8.79 10.13 10.02
CA ILE A 19 9.50 10.92 11.04
C ILE A 19 8.87 10.71 12.42
N GLU A 20 9.67 10.92 13.47
CA GLU A 20 9.17 10.91 14.84
C GLU A 20 8.09 11.99 15.02
N ASN A 21 7.03 11.67 15.76
CA ASN A 21 5.85 12.52 15.97
C ASN A 21 5.03 12.84 14.71
N ALA A 22 5.28 12.16 13.58
CA ALA A 22 4.37 12.22 12.44
C ALA A 22 2.95 11.82 12.89
N PRO A 23 1.91 12.56 12.47
CA PRO A 23 0.54 12.16 12.75
C PRO A 23 0.25 10.78 12.17
N PHE A 24 -0.53 9.95 12.88
CA PHE A 24 -0.84 8.59 12.41
C PHE A 24 -1.47 8.56 11.01
N TYR A 25 -2.24 9.61 10.66
CA TYR A 25 -2.89 9.71 9.37
C TYR A 25 -1.91 9.93 8.22
N ALA A 26 -0.73 10.50 8.46
CA ALA A 26 0.29 10.69 7.42
C ALA A 26 0.76 9.33 6.87
N ALA A 27 0.81 8.31 7.74
CA ALA A 27 1.11 6.95 7.29
C ALA A 27 -0.01 6.36 6.43
N ILE A 28 -1.27 6.54 6.83
CA ILE A 28 -2.43 6.08 6.07
C ILE A 28 -2.47 6.75 4.70
N GLU A 29 -2.34 8.07 4.66
CA GLU A 29 -2.32 8.88 3.44
C GLU A 29 -1.20 8.44 2.50
N SER A 30 0.02 8.28 3.02
CA SER A 30 1.17 7.81 2.23
C SER A 30 0.92 6.45 1.57
N VAL A 31 0.32 5.51 2.31
CA VAL A 31 0.00 4.17 1.82
C VAL A 31 -1.14 4.21 0.80
N CYS A 32 -2.15 5.07 1.01
CA CYS A 32 -3.19 5.30 0.02
C CYS A 32 -2.60 5.85 -1.30
N CYS A 33 -1.72 6.84 -1.25
CA CYS A 33 -1.08 7.39 -2.46
C CYS A 33 -0.35 6.32 -3.27
N VAL A 34 0.30 5.36 -2.61
CA VAL A 34 1.02 4.27 -3.28
C VAL A 34 0.07 3.32 -3.99
N TYR A 35 -1.01 2.93 -3.33
CA TYR A 35 -2.00 2.06 -3.95
C TYR A 35 -2.78 2.76 -5.06
N GLU A 36 -3.10 4.06 -4.91
CA GLU A 36 -3.69 4.84 -6.01
C GLU A 36 -2.79 4.87 -7.23
N PHE A 37 -1.52 5.23 -7.01
CA PHE A 37 -0.54 5.30 -8.07
C PHE A 37 -0.30 3.94 -8.74
N ALA A 38 -0.10 2.88 -7.96
CA ALA A 38 0.21 1.57 -8.52
C ALA A 38 -1.00 0.91 -9.20
N PHE A 39 -2.19 0.95 -8.59
CA PHE A 39 -3.36 0.26 -9.12
C PHE A 39 -4.07 1.02 -10.25
N TYR A 40 -4.12 2.35 -10.20
CA TYR A 40 -4.84 3.14 -11.21
C TYR A 40 -3.93 3.95 -12.12
N GLY A 41 -2.73 4.31 -11.67
CA GLY A 41 -1.70 4.96 -12.49
C GLY A 41 -0.89 3.98 -13.32
N LEU A 42 -0.33 2.94 -12.68
CA LEU A 42 0.52 1.94 -13.33
C LEU A 42 -0.23 0.69 -13.84
N GLY A 43 -1.46 0.49 -13.38
CA GLY A 43 -2.33 -0.59 -13.86
C GLY A 43 -2.09 -1.97 -13.24
N PHE A 44 -1.34 -2.05 -12.13
CA PHE A 44 -1.21 -3.30 -11.38
C PHE A 44 -2.56 -3.73 -10.79
N THR A 45 -2.73 -5.03 -10.55
CA THR A 45 -3.95 -5.61 -9.96
C THR A 45 -3.71 -6.07 -8.52
N GLN A 46 -2.45 -6.27 -8.14
CA GLN A 46 -2.06 -6.82 -6.85
C GLN A 46 -0.71 -6.27 -6.35
N SER A 47 -0.44 -6.46 -5.06
CA SER A 47 0.82 -6.11 -4.41
C SER A 47 1.30 -7.27 -3.56
N HIS A 48 2.62 -7.46 -3.55
CA HIS A 48 3.32 -8.44 -2.71
C HIS A 48 4.40 -7.72 -1.91
N PHE A 49 4.51 -8.01 -0.63
CA PHE A 49 5.57 -7.43 0.22
C PHE A 49 5.78 -8.28 1.47
N ASP A 50 6.92 -8.11 2.12
CA ASP A 50 7.21 -8.79 3.38
C ASP A 50 7.33 -7.79 4.55
N VAL A 51 6.98 -8.27 5.74
CA VAL A 51 7.16 -7.54 6.99
C VAL A 51 7.80 -8.47 8.02
N ARG A 52 8.83 -7.97 8.70
CA ARG A 52 9.47 -8.65 9.82
C ARG A 52 8.47 -8.97 10.92
N LYS A 53 8.45 -10.21 11.41
CA LYS A 53 7.51 -10.69 12.46
C LYS A 53 7.59 -9.89 13.75
N GLU A 54 8.78 -9.38 14.08
CA GLU A 54 9.01 -8.54 15.26
C GLU A 54 8.33 -7.17 15.15
N ASN A 55 8.04 -6.69 13.94
CA ASN A 55 7.41 -5.41 13.69
C ASN A 55 5.87 -5.51 13.81
N LYS A 56 5.41 -5.90 15.01
CA LYS A 56 4.01 -6.24 15.30
C LYS A 56 3.02 -5.12 14.95
N SER A 57 3.42 -3.85 15.13
CA SER A 57 2.58 -2.70 14.81
C SER A 57 2.35 -2.57 13.30
N VAL A 58 3.40 -2.76 12.49
CA VAL A 58 3.31 -2.72 11.01
C VAL A 58 2.55 -3.93 10.48
N VAL A 59 2.80 -5.12 11.01
CA VAL A 59 2.00 -6.33 10.69
C VAL A 59 0.51 -6.08 10.94
N ALA A 60 0.16 -5.59 12.13
CA ALA A 60 -1.23 -5.30 12.48
C ALA A 60 -1.82 -4.17 11.61
N PHE A 61 -1.01 -3.19 11.20
CA PHE A 61 -1.44 -2.13 10.29
C PHE A 61 -1.85 -2.71 8.94
N HIS A 62 -1.01 -3.51 8.28
CA HIS A 62 -1.31 -4.09 6.98
C HIS A 62 -2.52 -5.02 7.01
N GLN A 63 -2.65 -5.85 8.06
CA GLN A 63 -3.84 -6.68 8.26
C GLN A 63 -5.12 -5.84 8.42
N LYS A 64 -5.08 -4.77 9.23
CA LYS A 64 -6.23 -3.85 9.40
C LYS A 64 -6.55 -3.04 8.15
N PHE A 65 -5.55 -2.80 7.31
CA PHE A 65 -5.68 -2.15 6.01
C PHE A 65 -6.24 -3.10 4.94
N GLY A 66 -6.30 -4.41 5.22
CA GLY A 66 -6.93 -5.41 4.36
C GLY A 66 -5.95 -6.33 3.61
N ALA A 67 -4.64 -6.23 3.85
CA ALA A 67 -3.66 -7.15 3.30
C ALA A 67 -3.70 -8.50 4.04
N SER A 68 -3.54 -9.58 3.29
CA SER A 68 -3.58 -10.96 3.80
C SER A 68 -2.18 -11.55 3.86
N ILE A 69 -1.87 -12.32 4.91
CA ILE A 69 -0.63 -13.09 4.99
C ILE A 69 -0.83 -14.37 4.20
N VAL A 70 0.01 -14.63 3.20
CA VAL A 70 -0.07 -15.81 2.31
C VAL A 70 1.03 -16.83 2.56
N ALA A 71 2.13 -16.41 3.17
CA ALA A 71 3.22 -17.29 3.58
C ALA A 71 3.99 -16.67 4.76
N GLU A 72 4.86 -17.47 5.38
CA GLU A 72 5.80 -17.01 6.39
C GLU A 72 7.09 -17.83 6.36
N ASP A 73 8.18 -17.24 6.85
CA ASP A 73 9.41 -17.96 7.16
C ASP A 73 9.81 -17.72 8.62
N THR A 74 11.06 -17.99 9.00
CA THR A 74 11.54 -17.77 10.37
C THR A 74 11.48 -16.29 10.81
N GLN A 75 11.64 -15.34 9.90
CA GLN A 75 11.82 -13.91 10.17
C GLN A 75 10.67 -13.02 9.68
N ASN A 76 9.95 -13.44 8.64
CA ASN A 76 9.02 -12.58 7.89
C ASN A 76 7.62 -13.19 7.76
N TYR A 77 6.65 -12.30 7.65
CA TYR A 77 5.34 -12.56 7.06
C TYR A 77 5.33 -12.03 5.63
N TYR A 78 4.86 -12.85 4.69
CA TYR A 78 4.67 -12.47 3.29
C TYR A 78 3.21 -12.11 3.07
N PHE A 79 2.98 -10.87 2.63
CA PHE A 79 1.67 -10.28 2.41
C PHE A 79 1.29 -10.25 0.94
N HIS A 80 -0.02 -10.32 0.74
CA HIS A 80 -0.70 -10.12 -0.52
C HIS A 80 -1.81 -9.10 -0.35
N PHE A 81 -1.96 -8.19 -1.32
CA PHE A 81 -3.02 -7.19 -1.30
C PHE A 81 -3.48 -6.84 -2.71
N THR A 82 -4.75 -7.09 -2.99
CA THR A 82 -5.37 -6.88 -4.29
C THR A 82 -5.99 -5.50 -4.42
N ARG A 83 -6.14 -5.03 -5.66
CA ARG A 83 -6.93 -3.84 -5.98
C ARG A 83 -8.37 -3.96 -5.46
N GLN A 84 -8.97 -5.16 -5.52
CA GLN A 84 -10.33 -5.37 -5.03
C GLN A 84 -10.44 -5.18 -3.51
N GLU A 85 -9.45 -5.63 -2.75
CA GLU A 85 -9.38 -5.37 -1.31
C GLU A 85 -9.13 -3.89 -1.04
N TYR A 86 -8.29 -3.24 -1.85
CA TYR A 86 -8.07 -1.80 -1.77
C TYR A 86 -9.34 -0.98 -1.98
N GLU A 87 -10.21 -1.31 -2.94
CA GLU A 87 -11.47 -0.59 -3.14
C GLU A 87 -12.35 -0.58 -1.87
N LYS A 88 -12.38 -1.70 -1.14
CA LYS A 88 -13.11 -1.79 0.15
C LYS A 88 -12.46 -0.90 1.20
N THR A 89 -11.14 -0.91 1.27
CA THR A 89 -10.35 -0.13 2.21
C THR A 89 -10.40 1.38 1.92
N LYS A 90 -10.38 1.77 0.64
CA LYS A 90 -10.46 3.16 0.18
C LYS A 90 -11.70 3.85 0.74
N GLN A 91 -12.85 3.17 0.75
CA GLN A 91 -14.09 3.70 1.35
C GLN A 91 -13.94 3.99 2.86
N LYS A 92 -13.22 3.13 3.59
CA LYS A 92 -12.99 3.30 5.03
C LYS A 92 -12.06 4.48 5.35
N TYR A 93 -11.10 4.75 4.47
CA TYR A 93 -10.07 5.78 4.67
C TYR A 93 -10.26 7.01 3.79
N LEU A 94 -11.44 7.20 3.19
CA LEU A 94 -11.74 8.29 2.26
C LEU A 94 -11.37 9.68 2.79
N LYS A 95 -11.57 9.92 4.09
CA LYS A 95 -11.23 11.19 4.76
C LYS A 95 -9.73 11.51 4.83
N PHE A 96 -8.88 10.54 4.52
CA PHE A 96 -7.42 10.68 4.48
C PHE A 96 -6.87 10.67 3.06
N MET A 97 -7.73 10.60 2.04
CA MET A 97 -7.32 10.65 0.65
C MET A 97 -6.93 12.09 0.27
N PRO A 98 -5.85 12.29 -0.51
CA PRO A 98 -5.55 13.60 -1.07
C PRO A 98 -6.68 14.05 -1.99
N LEU A 99 -7.11 15.31 -1.88
CA LEU A 99 -8.25 15.86 -2.63
C LEU A 99 -8.07 15.78 -4.15
N ASP A 100 -6.84 15.92 -4.63
CA ASP A 100 -6.52 15.99 -6.06
C ASP A 100 -5.93 14.68 -6.61
N ILE A 101 -6.05 13.57 -5.87
CA ILE A 101 -5.43 12.30 -6.26
C ILE A 101 -5.98 11.78 -7.60
N ASP A 102 -7.28 11.91 -7.84
CA ASP A 102 -7.90 11.44 -9.08
C ASP A 102 -7.37 12.25 -10.29
N CYS A 103 -7.26 13.57 -10.15
CA CYS A 103 -6.69 14.45 -11.19
C CYS A 103 -5.22 14.08 -11.48
N PHE A 104 -4.44 13.82 -10.43
CA PHE A 104 -3.06 13.33 -10.60
C PHE A 104 -3.03 12.00 -11.37
N ILE A 105 -3.84 11.02 -10.98
CA ILE A 105 -3.90 9.72 -11.65
C ILE A 105 -4.37 9.83 -13.11
N GLU A 106 -5.33 10.70 -13.41
CA GLU A 106 -5.78 10.96 -14.78
C GLU A 106 -4.65 11.55 -15.64
N SER A 107 -3.86 12.48 -15.09
CA SER A 107 -2.75 13.09 -15.82
C SER A 107 -1.67 12.08 -16.28
N LEU A 108 -1.51 10.97 -15.55
CA LEU A 108 -0.55 9.91 -15.88
C LEU A 108 -0.99 9.06 -17.08
N LYS A 109 -2.29 9.03 -17.40
CA LYS A 109 -2.84 8.24 -18.52
C LYS A 109 -2.73 8.96 -19.87
N ILE A 110 -2.32 10.22 -19.87
CA ILE A 110 -2.24 11.10 -21.05
C ILE A 110 -0.80 11.14 -21.62
N GLN A 111 0.13 10.39 -20.99
CA GLN A 111 1.50 10.17 -21.48
C GLN A 111 1.60 8.87 -22.27
#